data_AF-A0A536LJT4-F1
#
_entry.id   AF-A0A536LJT4-F1
#
_cell.length_a   1.000
_cell.length_b   1.000
_cell.length_c   1.000
_cell.angle_alpha   90.00
_cell.angle_beta   90.00
_cell.angle_gamma   90.00
#
_symmetry.space_group_name_H-M   'P 1'
#
loop_
_entity.id
_entity.type
_entity.pdbx_description
1 polymer ?
#
loop_
_entity_poly.entity_id
_entity_poly.type
_entity_poly.pdbx_seq_one_letter_code
_entity_poly.pdbx_strand_id
1 'polypeptide(L)' 'MAELHDGEIDELDGRLAAALARKDDEEVRKLLSEIGKAEFDASAPKKRIQPAPVDGDGTS' A
#
# COMPACT_ATOMS: atom_id res chain seq x y z
N MET A 1 -5.69 -11.78 6.63
CA MET A 1 -5.04 -10.45 6.66
C MET A 1 -4.70 -9.96 5.25
N ALA A 2 -5.73 -9.92 4.40
CA ALA A 2 -5.72 -9.34 3.05
C ALA A 2 -6.98 -8.45 2.89
N GLU A 3 -8.09 -8.83 3.53
CA GLU A 3 -9.36 -8.09 3.55
C GLU A 3 -9.33 -6.67 4.17
N LEU A 4 -8.29 -6.31 4.93
CA LEU A 4 -8.22 -4.97 5.55
C LEU A 4 -7.69 -3.90 4.60
N HIS A 5 -6.86 -4.27 3.62
CA HIS A 5 -6.28 -3.31 2.68
C HIS A 5 -7.29 -2.89 1.61
N ASP A 6 -8.18 -3.81 1.24
CA ASP A 6 -9.20 -3.56 0.21
C ASP A 6 -10.23 -2.52 0.69
N GLY A 7 -10.66 -2.57 1.96
CA GLY A 7 -11.63 -1.62 2.51
C GLY A 7 -11.10 -0.18 2.69
N GLU A 8 -9.79 -0.01 2.90
CA GLU A 8 -9.16 1.31 3.03
C GLU A 8 -9.06 2.02 1.66
N ILE A 9 -8.71 1.28 0.61
CA ILE A 9 -8.67 1.80 -0.76
C ILE A 9 -10.08 2.16 -1.24
N ASP A 10 -11.07 1.30 -0.98
CA ASP A 10 -12.47 1.57 -1.32
C ASP A 10 -13.00 2.86 -0.66
N GLU A 11 -12.63 3.12 0.60
CA GLU A 11 -13.01 4.36 1.30
C GLU A 11 -12.35 5.60 0.68
N LEU A 12 -11.06 5.51 0.32
CA LEU A 12 -10.34 6.59 -0.35
C LEU A 12 -10.92 6.89 -1.74
N ASP A 13 -11.30 5.86 -2.50
CA ASP A 13 -11.95 6.01 -3.81
C ASP A 13 -13.32 6.67 -3.68
N GLY A 14 -14.11 6.29 -2.67
CA GLY A 14 -15.39 6.96 -2.37
C GLY A 14 -15.22 8.45 -2.06
N ARG A 15 -14.18 8.80 -1.29
CA ARG A 15 -13.84 10.20 -0.98
C ARG A 15 -13.34 10.94 -2.22
N LEU A 16 -12.58 10.29 -3.09
CA LEU A 16 -12.11 10.86 -4.35
C LEU A 16 -13.28 11.20 -5.28
N ALA A 17 -14.25 10.30 -5.40
CA ALA A 17 -15.47 10.56 -6.17
C ALA A 17 -16.25 11.78 -5.62
N ALA A 18 -16.35 11.91 -4.30
CA ALA A 18 -16.96 13.07 -3.67
C ALA A 18 -16.18 14.38 -3.92
N ALA A 19 -14.85 14.35 -3.83
CA ALA A 19 -13.99 15.50 -4.11
C ALA A 19 -14.09 15.95 -5.58
N LEU A 20 -14.13 15.00 -6.52
CA LEU A 20 -14.36 15.27 -7.95
C LEU A 20 -15.73 15.91 -8.20
N ALA A 21 -16.79 15.42 -7.53
CA ALA A 21 -18.12 16.01 -7.63
C ALA A 21 -18.17 17.45 -7.11
N ARG A 22 -17.36 17.77 -6.09
CA ARG A 22 -17.18 19.12 -5.54
C ARG A 22 -16.23 20.00 -6.35
N LYS A 23 -15.50 19.43 -7.32
CA LYS A 23 -14.41 20.08 -8.08
C LYS A 23 -13.31 20.64 -7.17
N ASP A 24 -13.01 19.92 -6.09
CA ASP A 24 -11.93 20.27 -5.18
C ASP A 24 -10.61 19.65 -5.68
N ASP A 25 -9.91 20.38 -6.54
CA ASP A 25 -8.68 19.89 -7.17
C ASP A 25 -7.54 19.65 -6.16
N GLU A 26 -7.53 20.36 -5.03
CA GLU A 26 -6.53 20.16 -3.97
C GLU A 26 -6.78 18.85 -3.23
N GLU A 27 -8.04 18.61 -2.84
CA GLU A 27 -8.45 17.37 -2.18
C GLU A 27 -8.29 16.16 -3.11
N VAL A 28 -8.62 16.30 -4.40
CA VAL A 28 -8.40 15.26 -5.42
C VAL A 28 -6.94 14.87 -5.52
N ARG A 29 -6.02 15.84 -5.61
CA ARG A 29 -4.57 15.54 -5.68
C ARG A 29 -4.07 14.84 -4.44
N LYS A 30 -4.54 15.25 -3.26
CA LYS A 30 -4.18 14.62 -1.99
C LYS A 30 -4.65 13.17 -1.95
N LEU A 31 -5.91 12.91 -2.29
CA LEU A 31 -6.51 11.57 -2.26
C LEU A 31 -5.82 10.62 -3.26
N LEU A 32 -5.52 11.09 -4.48
CA LEU A 32 -4.77 10.29 -5.46
C LEU A 32 -3.38 9.88 -4.93
N SER A 33 -2.70 10.77 -4.21
CA SER A 33 -1.41 10.45 -3.59
C SER A 33 -1.54 9.44 -2.44
N GLU A 34 -2.63 9.51 -1.67
CA GLU A 34 -2.91 8.57 -0.57
C GLU A 34 -3.23 7.17 -1.12
N ILE A 35 -4.07 7.09 -2.16
CA ILE A 35 -4.41 5.83 -2.87
C ILE A 35 -3.16 5.17 -3.43
N GLY A 36 -2.36 5.91 -4.22
CA GLY A 36 -1.14 5.36 -4.81
C GLY A 36 -0.14 4.85 -3.77
N LYS A 37 -0.08 5.47 -2.59
CA LYS A 37 0.73 4.98 -1.48
C LYS A 37 0.14 3.70 -0.87
N ALA A 38 -1.16 3.66 -0.63
CA ALA A 38 -1.84 2.47 -0.10
C ALA A 38 -1.68 1.27 -1.03
N GLU A 39 -1.84 1.48 -2.35
CA GLU A 39 -1.58 0.45 -3.37
C GLU A 39 -0.12 0.00 -3.40
N PHE A 40 0.83 0.94 -3.30
CA PHE A 40 2.25 0.61 -3.23
C PHE A 40 2.56 -0.24 -1.99
N ASP A 41 2.07 0.15 -0.82
CA ASP A 41 2.28 -0.56 0.44
C ASP A 41 1.61 -1.95 0.42
N ALA A 42 0.44 -2.08 -0.22
CA ALA A 42 -0.26 -3.36 -0.40
C ALA A 42 0.45 -4.28 -1.41
N SER A 43 1.02 -3.72 -2.48
CA SER A 43 1.76 -4.45 -3.51
C SER A 43 3.18 -4.84 -3.10
N ALA A 44 3.72 -4.20 -2.05
CA ALA A 44 5.05 -4.50 -1.56
C ALA A 44 5.14 -5.96 -1.08
N PRO A 45 6.07 -6.77 -1.61
CA PRO A 45 6.21 -8.15 -1.19
C PRO A 45 6.58 -8.21 0.29
N LYS A 46 5.71 -8.79 1.13
CA LYS A 46 5.96 -9.00 2.58
C LYS A 46 7.18 -9.87 2.89
N LYS A 47 7.82 -10.45 1.87
CA LYS A 47 9.10 -11.15 2.01
C LYS A 47 10.23 -10.14 2.07
N ARG A 48 10.56 -9.70 3.29
CA ARG A 48 11.94 -9.33 3.62
C ARG A 48 12.80 -10.47 3.08
N ILE A 49 13.66 -10.20 2.09
CA ILE A 49 14.68 -11.17 1.69
C ILE A 49 15.56 -11.31 2.92
N GLN A 50 15.28 -12.31 3.75
CA GLN A 50 16.19 -12.70 4.80
C GLN A 50 17.38 -13.33 4.07
N PRO A 51 18.62 -12.85 4.25
CA PRO A 51 19.76 -13.62 3.81
C PRO A 51 19.63 -15.00 4.46
N ALA A 52 19.80 -16.06 3.67
CA ALA A 52 19.73 -17.42 4.17
C ALA A 52 20.64 -17.55 5.41
N PRO A 53 20.22 -18.28 6.47
CA PRO A 53 21.13 -18.55 7.58
C PRO A 53 22.37 -19.26 7.00
N VAL A 54 23.55 -18.75 7.35
CA VAL A 54 24.82 -19.42 7.06
C VAL A 54 24.95 -20.62 8.00
N ASP A 55 24.10 -21.63 7.83
CA ASP A 55 24.25 -22.89 8.55
C ASP A 55 25.24 -23.76 7.77
N GLY A 56 26.42 -23.92 8.33
CA GLY A 56 27.47 -24.70 7.70
C GLY A 56 28.76 -24.74 8.50
N ASP A 57 28.66 -25.15 9.77
CA ASP A 57 29.74 -25.78 10.51
C ASP A 57 30.51 -26.76 9.59
N GLY A 58 31.84 -26.66 9.60
CA GLY A 58 32.66 -27.16 8.50
C GLY A 58 34.14 -27.22 8.81
N THR A 59 34.47 -27.99 9.86
CA THR A 59 35.67 -28.83 9.98
C THR A 59 37.05 -28.19 10.15
N SER A 60 37.64 -28.55 11.30
CA SER A 60 39.07 -28.87 11.55
C SER A 60 40.05 -27.76 11.88
#